data_AF-A0A661A8L9-F1
#
_entry.id   AF-A0A661A8L9-F1
#
_cell.length_a   1.000
_cell.length_b   1.000
_cell.length_c   1.000
_cell.angle_alpha   90.00
_cell.angle_beta   90.00
_cell.angle_gamma   90.00
#
_symmetry.space_group_name_H-M   'P 1'
#
loop_
_entity.id
_entity.type
_entity.pdbx_description
1 polymer ?
#
loop_
_entity_poly.entity_id
_entity_poly.type
_entity_poly.pdbx_seq_one_letter_code
_entity_poly.pdbx_strand_id
1 'polypeptide(L)'
;FIEMITILPAVMILMGLFSEFVPGKLVVKLLGKSAGIKGILLAIVFGALPTGPLYIAFPMAAGLLKKGASISSIIVFLSAWACIKIPQELVELQFLGFKFMGLRLALTIISVIFMGFLIEKIIGKTKRKEPIKP
;
A
#
# COMPACT_ATOMS: atom_id res chain seq x y z
N PHE A 1 13.10 11.40 -16.57
CA PHE A 1 12.13 11.07 -17.64
C PHE A 1 12.52 9.77 -18.36
N ILE A 2 13.77 9.63 -18.82
CA ILE A 2 14.29 8.38 -19.42
C ILE A 2 14.07 7.15 -18.55
N GLU A 3 14.39 7.23 -17.25
CA GLU A 3 14.19 6.13 -16.29
C GLU A 3 12.74 5.60 -16.26
N MET A 4 11.75 6.50 -16.26
CA MET A 4 10.34 6.12 -16.25
C MET A 4 9.93 5.42 -17.54
N ILE A 5 10.40 5.90 -18.70
CA ILE A 5 10.12 5.28 -20.01
C ILE A 5 10.67 3.85 -20.06
N THR A 6 11.85 3.62 -19.48
CA THR A 6 12.47 2.29 -19.46
C THR A 6 11.79 1.33 -18.47
N ILE A 7 11.37 1.83 -17.31
CA ILE A 7 10.82 0.99 -16.22
C ILE A 7 9.32 0.71 -16.40
N LEU A 8 8.53 1.67 -16.91
CA LEU A 8 7.08 1.55 -17.07
C LEU A 8 6.62 0.30 -17.84
N PRO A 9 7.21 -0.06 -19.01
CA PRO A 9 6.80 -1.24 -19.75
C PRO A 9 6.95 -2.54 -18.94
N ALA A 10 8.08 -2.71 -18.24
CA ALA A 10 8.32 -3.87 -17.39
C ALA A 10 7.32 -3.93 -16.23
N VAL A 11 7.01 -2.79 -15.61
CA VAL A 11 6.02 -2.69 -14.54
C VAL A 11 4.62 -3.05 -15.02
N MET A 12 4.23 -2.62 -16.22
CA MET A 12 2.92 -2.97 -16.78
C MET A 12 2.81 -4.46 -17.08
N ILE A 13 3.86 -5.09 -17.59
CA ILE A 13 3.90 -6.54 -17.82
C ILE A 13 3.80 -7.30 -16.49
N LEU A 14 4.60 -6.91 -15.48
CA LEU A 14 4.54 -7.49 -14.14
C LEU A 14 3.15 -7.31 -13.49
N MET A 15 2.52 -6.15 -13.68
CA MET A 15 1.17 -5.91 -13.19
C MET A 15 0.13 -6.77 -13.92
N GLY A 16 0.26 -6.96 -15.24
CA GLY A 16 -0.57 -7.88 -16.01
C GLY A 16 -0.48 -9.31 -15.50
N LEU A 17 0.74 -9.81 -15.29
CA LEU A 17 1.01 -11.12 -14.68
C LEU A 17 0.42 -11.21 -13.27
N PHE A 18 0.67 -10.23 -12.40
CA PHE A 18 0.09 -10.18 -11.06
C PHE A 18 -1.45 -10.15 -11.10
N SER A 19 -2.03 -9.49 -12.10
CA SER A 19 -3.48 -9.45 -12.29
C SER A 19 -4.07 -10.82 -12.64
N GLU A 20 -3.34 -11.67 -13.34
CA GLU A 20 -3.78 -13.04 -13.63
C GLU A 20 -3.50 -13.99 -12.45
N PHE A 21 -2.30 -13.91 -11.88
CA PHE A 21 -1.82 -14.84 -10.85
C PHE A 21 -2.49 -14.66 -9.49
N VAL A 22 -2.96 -13.45 -9.14
CA VAL A 22 -3.55 -13.19 -7.83
C VAL A 22 -5.08 -13.27 -7.89
N PRO A 23 -5.73 -14.35 -7.43
CA PRO A 23 -7.17 -14.47 -7.54
C PRO A 23 -7.90 -13.40 -6.71
N GLY A 24 -8.94 -12.79 -7.27
CA GLY A 24 -9.73 -11.74 -6.58
C GLY A 24 -10.30 -12.20 -5.23
N LYS A 25 -10.70 -13.47 -5.12
CA LYS A 25 -11.17 -14.08 -3.85
C LYS A 25 -10.11 -13.96 -2.73
N LEU A 26 -8.84 -14.12 -3.08
CA LEU A 26 -7.73 -14.02 -2.15
C LEU A 26 -7.48 -12.57 -1.74
N VAL A 27 -7.58 -11.62 -2.68
CA VAL A 27 -7.51 -10.18 -2.39
C VAL A 27 -8.63 -9.75 -1.44
N VAL A 28 -9.87 -10.13 -1.71
CA VAL A 28 -11.00 -9.80 -0.82
C VAL A 28 -10.83 -10.41 0.57
N LYS A 29 -10.36 -11.66 0.65
CA LYS A 29 -10.13 -12.35 1.94
C LYS A 29 -9.02 -11.71 2.76
N LEU A 30 -7.95 -11.26 2.12
CA LEU A 30 -6.73 -10.80 2.79
C LEU A 30 -6.66 -9.28 2.95
N LEU A 31 -7.09 -8.52 1.95
CA LEU A 31 -6.98 -7.05 1.88
C LEU A 31 -8.35 -6.37 1.77
N GLY A 32 -9.43 -7.13 1.66
CA GLY A 32 -10.79 -6.60 1.58
C GLY A 32 -11.28 -6.05 2.92
N LYS A 33 -12.46 -5.44 2.88
CA LYS A 33 -13.05 -4.78 4.06
C LYS A 33 -13.34 -5.74 5.21
N SER A 34 -13.62 -7.01 4.90
CA SER A 34 -13.83 -8.09 5.89
C SER A 34 -12.55 -8.52 6.61
N ALA A 35 -11.37 -8.24 6.05
CA ALA A 35 -10.09 -8.57 6.68
C ALA A 35 -9.77 -7.67 7.89
N GLY A 36 -10.38 -6.48 7.97
CA GLY A 36 -10.22 -5.56 9.09
C GLY A 36 -8.75 -5.27 9.42
N ILE A 37 -8.37 -5.41 10.69
CA ILE A 37 -6.98 -5.23 11.17
C ILE A 37 -6.00 -6.18 10.47
N LYS A 38 -6.40 -7.42 10.16
CA LYS A 38 -5.49 -8.39 9.54
C LYS A 38 -5.05 -7.93 8.15
N GLY A 39 -5.93 -7.29 7.39
CA GLY A 39 -5.60 -6.76 6.07
C GLY A 39 -4.67 -5.55 6.12
N ILE A 40 -4.83 -4.70 7.14
CA ILE A 40 -3.92 -3.57 7.41
C ILE A 40 -2.52 -4.08 7.73
N LEU A 41 -2.40 -5.08 8.61
CA LEU A 41 -1.11 -5.66 8.95
C LEU A 41 -0.42 -6.27 7.72
N LEU A 42 -1.19 -7.01 6.89
CA LEU A 42 -0.68 -7.58 5.65
C LEU A 42 -0.22 -6.48 4.66
N ALA A 43 -0.99 -5.40 4.56
CA ALA A 43 -0.66 -4.27 3.70
C ALA A 43 0.68 -3.60 4.10
N ILE A 44 0.96 -3.49 5.40
CA ILE A 44 2.26 -2.99 5.89
C ILE A 44 3.38 -3.92 5.46
N VAL A 45 3.24 -5.22 5.69
CA VAL A 45 4.27 -6.21 5.35
C VAL A 45 4.54 -6.20 3.84
N PHE A 46 3.50 -6.32 3.01
CA PHE A 46 3.63 -6.30 1.56
C PHE A 46 4.08 -4.95 1.00
N GLY A 47 3.80 -3.85 1.70
CA GLY A 47 4.28 -2.52 1.32
C GLY A 47 5.75 -2.31 1.69
N ALA A 48 6.24 -2.91 2.77
CA ALA A 48 7.63 -2.73 3.25
C ALA A 48 8.67 -3.59 2.51
N LEU A 49 8.24 -4.65 1.82
CA LEU A 49 9.13 -5.56 1.08
C LEU A 49 9.72 -4.97 -0.20
N PRO A 50 8.94 -4.29 -1.07
CA PRO A 50 9.43 -3.89 -2.38
C PRO A 50 10.42 -2.72 -2.28
N THR A 51 11.64 -2.94 -2.76
CA THR A 51 12.65 -1.91 -2.91
C THR A 51 12.62 -1.36 -4.33
N GLY A 52 11.78 -0.35 -4.57
CA GLY A 52 11.67 0.27 -5.89
C GLY A 52 10.96 1.61 -5.84
N PRO A 53 10.97 2.37 -6.95
CA PRO A 53 10.27 3.64 -7.05
C PRO A 53 8.77 3.51 -6.72
N LEU A 54 8.23 4.52 -6.03
CA LEU A 54 6.84 4.51 -5.58
C LEU A 54 5.84 4.40 -6.74
N TYR A 55 6.19 4.89 -7.93
CA TYR A 55 5.29 4.85 -9.09
C TYR A 55 4.98 3.42 -9.56
N ILE A 56 5.80 2.43 -9.18
CA ILE A 56 5.55 1.01 -9.43
C ILE A 56 4.38 0.48 -8.58
N ALA A 57 4.20 1.04 -7.39
CA ALA A 57 3.16 0.62 -6.45
C ALA A 57 1.75 1.02 -6.92
N PHE A 58 1.62 2.13 -7.65
CA PHE A 58 0.33 2.64 -8.12
C PHE A 58 -0.45 1.69 -9.04
N PRO A 59 0.12 1.12 -10.13
CA PRO A 59 -0.61 0.18 -10.98
C PRO A 59 -1.02 -1.09 -10.20
N MET A 60 -0.19 -1.56 -9.27
CA MET A 60 -0.55 -2.70 -8.42
C MET A 60 -1.68 -2.33 -7.44
N ALA A 61 -1.60 -1.18 -6.80
CA ALA A 61 -2.66 -0.66 -5.93
C ALA A 61 -3.99 -0.52 -6.69
N ALA A 62 -3.96 -0.01 -7.92
CA ALA A 62 -5.13 0.07 -8.78
C ALA A 62 -5.71 -1.32 -9.12
N GLY A 63 -4.85 -2.30 -9.40
CA GLY A 63 -5.25 -3.70 -9.63
C GLY A 63 -5.89 -4.35 -8.40
N LEU A 64 -5.28 -4.19 -7.23
CA LEU A 64 -5.80 -4.69 -5.96
C LEU A 64 -7.14 -4.04 -5.59
N LEU A 65 -7.27 -2.73 -5.81
CA LEU A 65 -8.52 -2.00 -5.59
C LEU A 65 -9.63 -2.50 -6.51
N LYS A 66 -9.36 -2.73 -7.81
CA LYS A 66 -10.31 -3.34 -8.75
C LYS A 66 -10.76 -4.74 -8.33
N LYS A 67 -9.89 -5.50 -7.65
CA LYS A 67 -10.17 -6.84 -7.12
C LYS A 67 -10.87 -6.84 -5.75
N GLY A 68 -11.22 -5.68 -5.20
CA GLY A 68 -12.00 -5.57 -3.97
C GLY A 68 -11.19 -5.40 -2.69
N ALA A 69 -9.92 -4.99 -2.77
CA ALA A 69 -9.17 -4.51 -1.60
C ALA A 69 -9.87 -3.27 -0.98
N SER A 70 -9.79 -3.13 0.35
CA SER A 70 -10.31 -1.93 1.02
C SER A 70 -9.43 -0.72 0.73
N ILE A 71 -10.04 0.46 0.72
CA ILE A 71 -9.32 1.73 0.54
C ILE A 71 -8.27 1.90 1.63
N SER A 72 -8.60 1.60 2.89
CA SER A 72 -7.65 1.62 4.00
C SER A 72 -6.43 0.75 3.74
N SER A 73 -6.60 -0.50 3.30
CA SER A 73 -5.48 -1.41 3.02
C SER A 73 -4.60 -0.89 1.90
N ILE A 74 -5.19 -0.30 0.85
CA ILE A 74 -4.43 0.28 -0.26
C ILE A 74 -3.62 1.51 0.18
N ILE A 75 -4.21 2.39 0.98
CA ILE A 75 -3.50 3.56 1.52
C ILE A 75 -2.35 3.11 2.41
N VAL A 76 -2.60 2.18 3.34
CA VAL A 76 -1.57 1.64 4.23
C VAL A 76 -0.45 0.99 3.44
N PHE A 77 -0.77 0.22 2.40
CA PHE A 77 0.20 -0.41 1.51
C PHE A 77 1.10 0.62 0.81
N LEU A 78 0.50 1.65 0.19
CA LEU A 78 1.25 2.70 -0.50
C LEU A 78 2.12 3.52 0.47
N SER A 79 1.60 3.82 1.66
CA SER A 79 2.35 4.55 2.68
C SER A 79 3.49 3.71 3.26
N ALA A 80 3.28 2.41 3.47
CA ALA A 80 4.34 1.51 3.91
C ALA A 80 5.46 1.41 2.85
N TRP A 81 5.11 1.32 1.57
CA TRP A 81 6.09 1.38 0.48
C TRP A 81 6.89 2.68 0.47
N ALA A 82 6.23 3.81 0.73
CA ALA A 82 6.88 5.10 0.76
C ALA A 82 7.85 5.23 1.96
N CYS A 83 7.45 4.77 3.15
CA CYS A 83 8.09 5.13 4.41
C CYS A 83 8.92 4.01 5.07
N ILE A 84 8.64 2.75 4.77
CA ILE A 84 9.24 1.59 5.45
C ILE A 84 10.07 0.82 4.42
N LYS A 85 11.38 0.97 4.49
CA LYS A 85 12.32 0.32 3.56
C LYS A 85 13.43 -0.34 4.37
N ILE A 86 13.57 -1.66 4.25
CA ILE A 86 14.56 -2.43 5.02
C ILE A 86 15.96 -1.79 4.95
N PRO A 87 16.51 -1.40 3.78
CA PRO A 87 17.82 -0.76 3.73
C PRO A 87 17.89 0.58 4.50
N GLN A 88 16.80 1.36 4.47
CA GLN A 88 16.72 2.63 5.19
C GLN A 88 16.69 2.42 6.70
N GLU A 89 15.94 1.42 7.18
CA GLU A 89 15.88 1.06 8.61
C GLU A 89 17.26 0.60 9.12
N LEU A 90 18.00 -0.17 8.31
CA LEU A 90 19.36 -0.63 8.67
C LEU A 90 20.35 0.53 8.77
N VAL A 91 20.31 1.46 7.80
CA VAL A 91 21.13 2.68 7.85
C VAL A 91 20.78 3.50 9.09
N GLU A 92 19.49 3.68 9.37
CA GLU A 92 19.03 4.40 10.55
C GLU A 92 19.49 3.75 11.85
N LEU A 93 19.43 2.41 11.93
CA LEU A 93 19.94 1.65 13.07
C LEU A 93 21.44 1.88 13.28
N GLN A 94 22.23 1.92 12.21
CA GLN A 94 23.69 2.09 12.28
C GLN A 94 24.11 3.50 12.69
N PHE A 95 23.43 4.54 12.20
CA PHE A 95 23.83 5.94 12.42
C PHE A 95 23.12 6.61 13.61
N LEU A 96 21.85 6.28 13.86
CA LEU A 96 21.00 6.93 14.87
C LEU A 96 20.61 6.01 16.03
N GLY A 97 20.85 4.71 15.90
CA GLY A 97 20.63 3.71 16.94
C GLY A 97 19.17 3.23 17.06
N PHE A 98 19.00 2.14 17.81
CA PHE A 98 17.73 1.41 17.92
C PHE A 98 16.59 2.25 18.52
N LYS A 99 16.89 3.14 19.48
CA LYS A 99 15.88 3.98 20.14
C LYS A 99 15.21 4.94 19.15
N PHE A 100 16.00 5.58 18.28
CA PHE A 100 15.49 6.48 17.26
C PHE A 100 14.69 5.70 16.21
N MET A 101 15.27 4.61 15.69
CA MET A 101 14.64 3.77 14.68
C MET A 101 13.29 3.21 15.14
N GLY A 102 13.26 2.61 16.34
CA GLY A 102 12.04 2.05 16.92
C GLY A 102 10.95 3.11 17.10
N LEU A 103 11.31 4.30 17.59
CA LEU A 103 10.35 5.40 17.77
C LEU A 103 9.80 5.90 16.43
N ARG A 104 10.68 6.16 15.44
CA ARG A 104 10.24 6.63 14.12
C ARG A 104 9.37 5.59 13.42
N LEU A 105 9.74 4.31 13.47
CA LEU A 105 8.98 3.23 12.86
C LEU A 105 7.61 3.06 13.52
N ALA A 106 7.54 3.10 14.85
CA ALA A 106 6.29 3.04 15.60
C ALA A 106 5.36 4.22 15.23
N LEU A 107 5.89 5.46 15.24
CA LEU A 107 5.13 6.66 14.86
C LEU A 107 4.64 6.57 13.40
N THR A 108 5.48 6.06 12.50
CA THR A 108 5.14 5.83 11.10
C THR A 108 3.99 4.84 10.99
N ILE A 109 4.09 3.67 11.62
CA ILE A 109 3.05 2.63 11.58
C ILE A 109 1.72 3.17 12.10
N ILE A 110 1.73 3.87 13.23
CA ILE A 110 0.51 4.48 13.78
C ILE A 110 -0.07 5.51 12.81
N SER A 111 0.77 6.36 12.23
CA SER A 111 0.35 7.41 11.30
C SER A 111 -0.26 6.85 10.01
N VAL A 112 0.35 5.82 9.42
CA VAL A 112 -0.17 5.23 8.17
C VAL A 112 -1.48 4.47 8.39
N ILE A 113 -1.64 3.80 9.53
CA ILE A 113 -2.90 3.16 9.90
C ILE A 113 -3.99 4.22 10.07
N PHE A 114 -3.70 5.28 10.83
CA PHE A 114 -4.62 6.39 11.03
C PHE A 114 -5.03 7.04 9.69
N MET A 115 -4.06 7.28 8.81
CA MET A 115 -4.28 7.84 7.48
C MET A 115 -5.16 6.94 6.61
N GLY A 116 -4.94 5.63 6.64
CA GLY A 116 -5.78 4.66 5.93
C GLY A 116 -7.25 4.72 6.36
N PHE A 117 -7.51 4.75 7.66
CA PHE A 117 -8.88 4.89 8.19
C PHE A 117 -9.49 6.25 7.87
N LEU A 118 -8.72 7.33 8.01
CA LEU A 118 -9.18 8.69 7.74
C LEU A 118 -9.62 8.84 6.28
N ILE A 119 -8.78 8.41 5.34
CA ILE A 119 -9.06 8.48 3.90
C ILE A 119 -10.26 7.60 3.53
N GLU A 120 -10.34 6.38 4.07
CA GLU A 120 -11.51 5.52 3.82
C GLU A 120 -12.80 6.17 4.32
N LYS A 121 -12.78 6.85 5.47
CA LYS A 121 -13.95 7.56 6.01
C LYS A 121 -14.33 8.78 5.15
N ILE A 122 -13.34 9.52 4.65
CA ILE A 122 -13.57 10.67 3.75
C ILE A 122 -14.21 10.18 2.45
N ILE A 123 -13.60 9.20 1.78
CA ILE A 123 -14.12 8.68 0.50
C ILE A 123 -15.46 7.97 0.68
N GLY A 124 -15.65 7.24 1.78
CA GLY A 124 -16.92 6.60 2.11
C GLY A 124 -18.07 7.61 2.34
N LYS A 125 -17.76 8.82 2.81
CA LYS A 125 -18.74 9.93 2.88
C LYS A 125 -19.02 10.53 1.50
N THR A 126 -18.00 10.66 0.65
CA THR A 126 -18.13 11.21 -0.71
C THR A 126 -18.98 10.32 -1.61
N LYS A 127 -18.72 9.00 -1.66
CA LYS A 127 -19.54 8.05 -2.43
C LYS A 127 -21.01 8.00 -2.01
N ARG A 128 -21.31 8.39 -0.76
CA ARG A 128 -22.69 8.46 -0.24
C ARG A 128 -23.44 9.73 -0.66
N LYS A 129 -22.73 10.73 -1.20
CA LYS A 129 -23.27 12.00 -1.70
C LYS A 129 -23.43 12.06 -3.22
N GLU A 130 -22.76 11.19 -3.97
CA GLU A 130 -23.01 11.07 -5.41
C GLU A 130 -24.26 10.20 -5.64
N PRO A 131 -25.34 10.73 -6.23
CA PRO A 131 -26.44 9.89 -6.67
C PRO A 131 -25.91 8.93 -7.75
N ILE A 132 -26.31 7.67 -7.65
CA ILE A 132 -26.02 6.63 -8.62
C ILE A 132 -26.48 7.16 -9.99
N LYS A 133 -25.53 7.54 -10.86
CA LYS A 133 -25.87 7.88 -12.25
C LYS A 133 -26.25 6.57 -12.96
N PRO A 134 -27.43 6.53 -13.60
CA PRO A 134 -27.91 5.35 -14.33
C PRO A 134 -27.02 5.01 -15.53
#